data_AF-A0A7Y4RAD8-F1
#
_entry.id   AF-A0A7Y4RAD8-F1
#
_cell.length_a   1.000
_cell.length_b   1.000
_cell.length_c   1.000
_cell.angle_alpha   90.00
_cell.angle_beta   90.00
_cell.angle_gamma   90.00
#
_symmetry.space_group_name_H-M   'P 1'
#
loop_
_entity.id
_entity.type
_entity.pdbx_description
1 polymer ?
#
loop_
_entity_poly.entity_id
_entity_poly.type
_entity_poly.pdbx_seq_one_letter_code
_entity_poly.pdbx_strand_id
1 'polypeptide(L)'
;MYQRIDFPKTDGFPFDQETFDFMQKSFRDCFAGIAAHFGHLVIVSGVDDLGANWGDGWVVIAGELLPFVGGTKAGRVVIQETTEDALFED
;
A
#
# COMPACT_ATOMS: atom_id res chain seq x y z
N MET A 1 4.31 10.72 -18.60
CA MET A 1 3.04 11.13 -19.25
C MET A 1 1.97 11.08 -18.18
N TYR A 2 1.19 12.15 -17.96
CA TYR A 2 0.11 12.15 -16.98
C TYR A 2 -1.10 11.42 -17.57
N GLN A 3 -1.53 10.33 -16.95
CA GLN A 3 -2.70 9.56 -17.34
C GLN A 3 -3.83 9.83 -16.35
N ARG A 4 -5.05 10.06 -16.86
CA ARG A 4 -6.23 10.39 -16.06
C ARG A 4 -7.38 9.49 -16.48
N ILE A 5 -8.01 8.84 -15.52
CA ILE A 5 -9.25 8.09 -15.74
C ILE A 5 -10.42 9.07 -15.83
N ASP A 6 -11.21 8.94 -16.89
CA ASP A 6 -12.45 9.69 -17.07
C ASP A 6 -13.64 8.76 -16.76
N PHE A 7 -14.12 8.83 -15.52
CA PHE A 7 -15.18 7.97 -15.00
C PHE A 7 -16.59 8.24 -15.56
N PRO A 8 -17.01 9.50 -15.81
CA PRO A 8 -18.31 9.77 -16.42
C PRO A 8 -18.24 9.67 -17.95
N LYS A 9 -18.32 8.45 -18.49
CA LYS A 9 -18.55 8.24 -19.93
C LYS A 9 -19.89 7.56 -20.17
N THR A 10 -20.69 8.17 -21.06
CA THR A 10 -22.02 7.70 -21.44
C THR A 10 -21.99 6.34 -22.15
N ASP A 11 -20.83 5.93 -22.67
CA ASP A 11 -20.59 4.72 -23.46
C ASP A 11 -20.07 3.53 -22.63
N GLY A 12 -20.05 3.67 -21.29
CA GLY A 12 -19.52 2.67 -20.37
C GLY A 12 -18.05 2.90 -20.01
N PHE A 13 -17.68 2.45 -18.82
CA PHE A 13 -16.31 2.46 -18.32
C PHE A 13 -15.66 1.11 -18.63
N PRO A 14 -14.46 1.05 -19.26
CA PRO A 14 -13.78 -0.21 -19.52
C PRO A 14 -13.32 -0.83 -18.18
N PHE A 15 -13.97 -1.91 -17.77
CA PHE A 15 -13.57 -2.72 -16.62
C PHE A 15 -12.72 -3.90 -17.09
N ASP A 16 -11.54 -3.59 -17.64
CA ASP A 16 -10.57 -4.57 -18.10
C ASP A 16 -9.32 -4.60 -17.20
N GLN A 17 -8.46 -5.60 -17.41
CA GLN A 17 -7.23 -5.78 -16.64
C GLN A 17 -6.30 -4.57 -16.76
N GLU A 18 -6.22 -3.94 -17.92
CA GLU A 18 -5.37 -2.76 -18.15
C GLU A 18 -5.84 -1.56 -17.32
N THR A 19 -7.15 -1.34 -17.25
CA THR A 19 -7.73 -0.25 -16.46
C THR A 19 -7.51 -0.48 -14.97
N PHE A 20 -7.63 -1.72 -14.49
CA PHE A 20 -7.33 -2.05 -13.10
C PHE A 20 -5.85 -1.97 -12.77
N ASP A 21 -4.96 -2.45 -13.64
CA ASP A 21 -3.51 -2.33 -13.49
C ASP A 21 -3.10 -0.85 -13.45
N PHE A 22 -3.67 -0.03 -14.33
CA PHE A 22 -3.47 1.42 -14.32
C PHE A 22 -3.92 2.06 -13.00
N MET A 23 -5.08 1.68 -12.47
CA MET A 23 -5.57 2.15 -11.16
C MET A 23 -4.59 1.77 -10.04
N GLN A 24 -4.17 0.51 -9.98
CA GLN A 24 -3.24 0.02 -8.96
C GLN A 24 -1.89 0.76 -9.02
N LYS A 25 -1.32 0.91 -10.22
CA LYS A 25 -0.07 1.66 -10.43
C LYS A 25 -0.21 3.12 -10.03
N SER A 26 -1.31 3.77 -10.41
CA SER A 26 -1.54 5.18 -10.07
C SER A 26 -1.55 5.42 -8.56
N PHE A 27 -2.19 4.54 -7.79
CA PHE A 27 -2.17 4.64 -6.32
C PHE A 27 -0.77 4.35 -5.76
N ARG A 28 -0.12 3.28 -6.21
CA ARG A 28 1.23 2.90 -5.77
C ARG A 28 2.23 4.03 -6.01
N ASP A 29 2.27 4.60 -7.21
CA ASP A 29 3.21 5.64 -7.60
C ASP A 29 2.99 6.94 -6.81
N CYS A 30 1.73 7.30 -6.56
CA CYS A 30 1.39 8.45 -5.73
C CYS A 30 1.95 8.30 -4.31
N PHE A 31 1.70 7.15 -3.67
CA PHE A 31 2.19 6.90 -2.32
C PHE A 31 3.70 6.72 -2.28
N ALA A 32 4.33 6.12 -3.30
CA ALA A 32 5.79 6.01 -3.40
C ALA A 32 6.45 7.40 -3.49
N GLY A 33 5.87 8.32 -4.27
CA GLY A 33 6.35 9.71 -4.35
C GLY A 33 6.28 10.44 -3.01
N ILE A 34 5.20 10.23 -2.25
CA ILE A 34 5.06 10.78 -0.89
C ILE A 34 6.02 10.10 0.10
N ALA A 35 6.14 8.77 0.04
CA ALA A 35 7.02 7.98 0.90
C ALA A 35 8.49 8.37 0.74
N ALA A 36 8.92 8.69 -0.48
CA ALA A 36 10.26 9.19 -0.76
C ALA A 36 10.60 10.50 -0.02
N HIS A 37 9.59 11.31 0.36
CA HIS A 37 9.82 12.51 1.16
C HIS A 37 10.18 12.21 2.61
N PHE A 38 9.62 11.14 3.19
CA PHE A 38 9.87 10.77 4.59
C PHE A 38 11.26 10.16 4.80
N GLY A 39 11.81 9.47 3.80
CA GLY A 39 13.12 8.81 3.88
C GLY A 39 13.01 7.32 4.20
N HIS A 40 14.11 6.71 4.65
CA HIS A 40 14.19 5.26 4.89
C HIS A 40 14.03 4.92 6.38
N LEU A 41 13.23 3.88 6.68
CA LEU A 41 12.96 3.36 8.03
C LEU A 41 12.29 4.38 8.95
N VAL A 42 11.16 4.93 8.49
CA VAL A 42 10.40 5.94 9.22
C VAL A 42 9.07 5.37 9.67
N ILE A 43 8.68 5.63 10.91
CA ILE A 43 7.31 5.43 11.39
C ILE A 43 6.49 6.65 10.97
N VAL A 44 5.44 6.44 10.19
CA VAL A 44 4.56 7.50 9.68
C VAL A 44 3.44 7.78 10.68
N SER A 45 2.83 6.73 11.22
CA SER A 45 1.76 6.81 12.21
C SER A 45 1.57 5.50 12.95
N GLY A 46 1.01 5.57 14.16
CA GLY A 46 0.80 4.39 15.02
C GLY A 46 2.13 3.82 15.53
N VAL A 47 2.21 2.49 15.58
CA VAL A 47 3.36 1.77 16.17
C VAL A 47 3.59 2.21 17.63
N ASP A 48 2.48 2.47 18.33
CA ASP A 48 2.51 2.93 19.71
C ASP A 48 3.06 1.85 20.65
N ASP A 49 3.73 2.29 21.71
CA ASP A 49 4.18 1.39 22.77
C ASP A 49 2.99 0.99 23.66
N LEU A 50 2.56 -0.27 23.55
CA LEU A 50 1.48 -0.85 24.35
C LEU A 50 2.00 -1.76 25.48
N GLY A 51 3.23 -1.53 25.94
CA GLY A 51 3.89 -2.30 27.01
C GLY A 51 4.60 -3.54 26.49
N ALA A 52 3.91 -4.69 26.45
CA ALA A 52 4.48 -5.94 25.94
C ALA A 52 4.40 -6.04 24.40
N ASN A 53 3.60 -5.18 23.78
CA ASN A 53 3.30 -5.20 22.35
C ASN A 53 3.58 -3.84 21.70
N TRP A 54 3.81 -3.86 20.40
CA TRP A 54 3.66 -2.69 19.52
C TRP A 54 2.24 -2.65 18.96
N GLY A 55 1.67 -1.45 18.80
CA GLY A 55 0.42 -1.24 18.07
C GLY A 55 0.61 -1.31 16.55
N ASP A 56 -0.50 -1.39 15.82
CA ASP A 56 -0.49 -1.32 14.36
C ASP A 56 -0.14 0.11 13.89
N GLY A 57 0.25 0.25 12.63
CA GLY A 57 0.60 1.55 12.08
C GLY A 57 1.03 1.52 10.63
N TRP A 58 1.78 2.55 10.25
CA TRP A 58 2.33 2.72 8.92
C TRP A 58 3.80 3.07 8.99
N VAL A 59 4.60 2.43 8.15
CA VAL A 59 6.04 2.62 8.09
C VAL A 59 6.49 2.84 6.65
N VAL A 60 7.58 3.58 6.46
CA VAL A 60 8.27 3.68 5.17
C VAL A 60 9.53 2.86 5.21
N ILE A 61 9.62 1.86 4.32
CA ILE A 61 10.80 1.03 4.12
C ILE A 61 11.14 1.04 2.63
N ALA A 62 12.40 1.28 2.31
CA ALA A 62 12.91 1.37 0.93
C ALA A 62 12.10 2.31 -0.02
N GLY A 63 11.47 3.37 0.53
CA GLY A 63 10.66 4.31 -0.27
C GLY A 63 9.23 3.85 -0.53
N GLU A 64 8.80 2.76 0.09
CA GLU A 64 7.41 2.26 0.03
C GLU A 64 6.71 2.48 1.36
N LEU A 65 5.47 2.97 1.30
CA LEU A 65 4.58 3.07 2.46
C LEU A 65 3.90 1.72 2.68
N LEU A 66 4.20 1.08 3.82
CA LEU A 66 3.74 -0.26 4.15
C LEU A 66 2.93 -0.25 5.46
N PRO A 67 1.86 -1.06 5.55
CA PRO A 67 1.19 -1.28 6.82
C PRO A 67 2.12 -2.06 7.76
N PHE A 68 2.18 -1.62 9.01
CA PHE A 68 2.84 -2.34 10.09
C PHE A 68 1.79 -3.04 10.93
N VAL A 69 1.90 -4.37 11.02
CA VAL A 69 1.10 -5.17 11.93
C VAL A 69 1.88 -5.34 13.23
N GLY A 70 1.29 -4.85 14.31
CA GLY A 70 1.83 -4.92 15.65
C GLY A 70 1.78 -6.33 16.25
N GLY A 71 2.20 -6.44 17.49
CA GLY A 71 2.34 -7.71 18.19
C GLY A 71 3.41 -7.67 19.26
N THR A 72 3.80 -8.85 19.78
CA THR A 72 4.83 -8.96 20.82
C THR A 72 6.11 -8.26 20.39
N LYS A 73 6.65 -7.41 21.28
CA LYS A 73 7.86 -6.64 20.97
C LYS A 73 9.01 -7.55 20.53
N ALA A 74 9.55 -7.25 19.35
CA ALA A 74 10.71 -7.89 18.78
C ALA A 74 11.74 -6.82 18.38
N GLY A 75 13.02 -7.22 18.28
CA GLY A 75 14.10 -6.32 17.85
C GLY A 75 14.23 -6.16 16.34
N ARG A 76 13.38 -6.83 15.54
CA ARG A 76 13.42 -6.83 14.08
C ARG A 76 12.01 -6.88 13.52
N VAL A 77 11.84 -6.31 12.32
CA VAL A 77 10.63 -6.38 11.51
C VAL A 77 10.91 -7.18 10.24
N VAL A 78 9.89 -7.79 9.66
CA VAL A 78 9.97 -8.55 8.40
C VAL A 78 8.88 -8.04 7.48
N ILE A 79 9.19 -7.86 6.20
CA ILE A 79 8.21 -7.55 5.16
C ILE A 79 7.64 -8.89 4.68
N GLN A 80 6.32 -9.05 4.78
CA GLN A 80 5.61 -10.23 4.30
C GLN A 80 4.69 -9.83 3.17
N GLU A 81 4.76 -10.56 2.05
CA GLU A 81 3.82 -10.45 0.94
C GLU A 81 2.88 -11.66 0.99
N THR A 82 1.57 -11.40 0.97
CA THR A 82 0.53 -12.42 0.88
C THR A 82 -0.23 -12.20 -0.41
N THR A 83 -0.23 -13.20 -1.29
CA THR A 83 -1.00 -13.17 -2.54
C THR A 83 -2.22 -14.06 -2.37
N GLU A 84 -3.40 -13.55 -2.67
CA GLU A 84 -4.62 -14.35 -2.80
C GLU A 84 -5.01 -14.41 -4.28
N ASP A 85 -5.11 -15.62 -4.82
CA ASP A 85 -5.60 -15.82 -6.17
C ASP A 85 -7.13 -15.64 -6.19
N ALA A 86 -7.60 -14.61 -6.88
CA ALA A 86 -9.02 -14.47 -7.21
C ALA A 86 -9.37 -15.53 -8.27
N LEU A 87 -9.77 -16.72 -7.83
CA LEU A 87 -10.31 -17.75 -8.71
C LEU A 87 -11.63 -17.23 -9.30
N PHE A 88 -11.79 -17.33 -10.63
CA PHE A 88 -13.09 -17.16 -11.25
C PHE A 88 -14.00 -18.28 -10.73
N GLU A 89 -15.13 -17.94 -10.11
CA GLU A 89 -16.23 -18.90 -9.98
C GLU A 89 -16.81 -19.14 -11.37
N ASP A 90 -16.91 -20.42 -11.77
CA ASP A 90 -17.44 -20.89 -13.06
C ASP A 90 -18.88 -20.40 -13.34
#